data_AF-A0A2D4H8G1-F1
#
_entry.id   AF-A0A2D4H8G1-F1
#
_cell.length_a   1.000
_cell.length_b   1.000
_cell.length_c   1.000
_cell.angle_alpha   90.00
_cell.angle_beta   90.00
_cell.angle_gamma   90.00
#
_symmetry.space_group_name_H-M   'P 1'
#
loop_
_entity.id
_entity.type
_entity.pdbx_description
1 polymer ?
#
loop_
_entity_poly.entity_id
_entity_poly.type
_entity_poly.pdbx_seq_one_letter_code
_entity_poly.pdbx_strand_id
1 'polypeptide(L)'
;FNIYMKPLSEIIRRQGVRYHQYADDTQLYISTPCHFSEVVDVMGHCLEAMRVWMGRNRLRLNPDKTEWLWALPPKDCTDCPSLVLGGKNISPSERARNLGVLL
;
A
#
# COMPACT_ATOMS: atom_id res chain seq x y z
N PHE A 1 2.13 -21.52 -5.67
CA PHE A 1 1.69 -20.17 -6.06
C PHE A 1 2.51 -19.07 -5.36
N ASN A 2 2.65 -19.08 -4.03
CA ASN A 2 3.33 -18.01 -3.26
C ASN A 2 4.85 -17.81 -3.54
N ILE A 3 5.53 -18.73 -4.23
CA ILE A 3 6.97 -18.61 -4.55
C ILE A 3 7.24 -17.42 -5.48
N TYR A 4 6.34 -17.12 -6.42
CA TYR A 4 6.51 -16.03 -7.38
C TYR A 4 6.42 -14.64 -6.75
N MET A 5 5.71 -14.51 -5.63
CA MET A 5 5.56 -13.24 -4.91
C MET A 5 6.63 -13.04 -3.84
N LYS A 6 7.48 -14.04 -3.58
CA LYS A 6 8.58 -13.93 -2.61
C LYS A 6 9.50 -12.72 -2.87
N PRO A 7 9.95 -12.43 -4.10
CA PRO A 7 10.83 -11.28 -4.31
C PRO A 7 10.11 -9.94 -4.10
N LEU A 8 8.80 -9.86 -4.39
CA LEU A 8 7.98 -8.68 -4.07
C LEU A 8 7.94 -8.43 -2.56
N SER A 9 7.79 -9.51 -1.78
CA SER A 9 7.77 -9.48 -0.33
C SER A 9 9.09 -8.93 0.27
N GLU A 10 10.23 -9.26 -0.35
CA GLU A 10 11.54 -8.75 0.05
C GLU A 10 11.70 -7.25 -0.28
N ILE A 11 11.14 -6.80 -1.40
CA ILE A 11 11.13 -5.38 -1.78
C ILE A 11 10.35 -4.57 -0.76
N ILE A 12 9.16 -5.03 -0.38
CA ILE A 12 8.32 -4.35 0.62
C ILE A 12 9.04 -4.26 1.97
N ARG A 13 9.68 -5.36 2.41
CA ARG A 13 10.45 -5.38 3.66
C ARG A 13 11.62 -4.39 3.67
N ARG A 14 12.30 -4.18 2.54
CA ARG A 14 13.40 -3.21 2.43
C ARG A 14 12.95 -1.77 2.64
N GLN A 15 11.68 -1.48 2.42
CA GLN A 15 11.08 -0.16 2.63
C GLN A 15 10.58 0.04 4.07
N GLY A 16 10.74 -0.96 4.95
CA GLY A 16 10.26 -0.91 6.33
C GLY A 16 8.73 -1.03 6.47
N VAL A 17 8.04 -1.41 5.39
CA VAL A 17 6.57 -1.54 5.37
C VAL A 17 6.16 -2.95 5.76
N ARG A 18 5.15 -3.07 6.62
CA ARG A 18 4.54 -4.37 6.97
C ARG A 18 3.54 -4.75 5.88
N TYR A 19 3.38 -6.05 5.63
CA TYR A 19 2.49 -6.52 4.56
C TYR A 19 1.85 -7.88 4.87
N HIS A 20 0.82 -8.22 4.11
CA HIS A 20 0.27 -9.56 3.97
C HIS A 20 -0.04 -9.82 2.52
N GLN A 21 0.14 -11.07 2.11
CA GLN A 21 -0.06 -11.50 0.75
C GLN A 21 -0.91 -12.76 0.75
N TYR A 22 -1.96 -12.73 -0.05
CA TYR A 22 -2.81 -13.87 -0.32
C TYR A 22 -3.06 -13.93 -1.83
N ALA A 23 -2.52 -14.96 -2.49
CA ALA A 23 -2.51 -15.06 -3.95
C ALA A 23 -1.94 -13.79 -4.64
N ASP A 24 -2.75 -13.09 -5.42
CA ASP A 24 -2.40 -11.83 -6.09
C ASP A 24 -2.76 -10.57 -5.28
N ASP A 25 -3.55 -10.71 -4.20
CA ASP A 25 -3.88 -9.61 -3.31
C ASP A 25 -2.73 -9.33 -2.33
N THR A 26 -2.28 -8.07 -2.29
CA THR A 26 -1.23 -7.59 -1.38
C THR A 26 -1.75 -6.43 -0.55
N GLN A 27 -1.62 -6.54 0.77
CA GLN A 27 -1.97 -5.50 1.72
C GLN A 27 -0.70 -4.91 2.32
N LEU A 28 -0.64 -3.59 2.42
CA LEU A 28 0.48 -2.84 2.99
C LEU A 28 -0.03 -2.05 4.18
N TYR A 29 0.75 -1.98 5.25
CA TYR A 29 0.37 -1.24 6.45
C TYR A 29 1.56 -0.66 7.19
N ILE A 30 1.33 0.53 7.73
CA ILE A 30 2.24 1.26 8.62
C ILE A 30 1.41 1.72 9.82
N SER A 31 2.00 1.65 11.02
CA SER A 31 1.41 2.21 12.23
C SER A 31 2.28 3.36 12.66
N THR A 32 1.70 4.55 12.79
CA THR A 32 2.41 5.77 13.23
C THR A 32 1.53 6.54 14.22
N PRO A 33 2.12 7.20 15.23
CA PRO A 33 1.35 7.96 16.20
C PRO A 33 0.84 9.32 15.70
N CYS A 34 1.37 9.90 14.60
CA CYS A 34 0.85 11.11 13.92
C CYS A 34 1.73 11.63 12.74
N HIS A 35 2.67 10.85 12.18
CA HIS A 35 3.61 11.34 11.16
C HIS A 35 3.12 11.10 9.73
N PHE A 36 2.07 11.81 9.31
CA PHE A 36 1.37 11.49 8.06
C PHE A 36 2.22 11.68 6.80
N SER A 37 2.92 12.82 6.67
CA SER A 37 3.76 13.10 5.48
C SER A 37 4.81 12.01 5.27
N GLU A 38 5.50 11.61 6.35
CA GLU A 38 6.51 10.56 6.30
C GLU A 38 5.90 9.20 5.89
N VAL A 39 4.69 8.90 6.37
CA VAL A 39 3.98 7.66 5.98
C VAL A 39 3.63 7.65 4.51
N VAL A 40 3.14 8.77 3.95
CA VAL A 40 2.87 8.87 2.51
C VAL A 40 4.14 8.71 1.72
N ASP A 41 5.23 9.35 2.13
CA ASP A 41 6.51 9.27 1.44
C ASP A 41 7.04 7.83 1.42
N VAL A 42 7.00 7.14 2.58
CA VAL A 42 7.41 5.73 2.69
C VAL A 42 6.50 4.82 1.84
N MET A 43 5.18 5.02 1.88
CA MET A 43 4.24 4.24 1.07
C MET A 43 4.41 4.50 -0.42
N GLY A 44 4.63 5.75 -0.82
CA GLY A 44 4.88 6.16 -2.20
C GLY A 44 6.14 5.51 -2.76
N HIS A 45 7.25 5.58 -2.02
CA HIS A 45 8.50 4.89 -2.38
C HIS A 45 8.30 3.37 -2.47
N CYS A 46 7.55 2.77 -1.54
CA CYS A 46 7.27 1.34 -1.56
C CYS A 46 6.45 0.93 -2.79
N LEU A 47 5.36 1.64 -3.07
CA LEU A 47 4.52 1.36 -4.23
C LEU A 47 5.26 1.55 -5.55
N GLU A 48 6.13 2.56 -5.65
CA GLU A 48 6.95 2.76 -6.85
C GLU A 48 7.95 1.63 -7.05
N ALA A 49 8.64 1.20 -5.98
CA ALA A 49 9.54 0.05 -6.04
C ALA A 49 8.80 -1.24 -6.46
N MET A 50 7.60 -1.46 -5.93
CA MET A 50 6.73 -2.57 -6.34
C MET A 50 6.32 -2.46 -7.81
N ARG A 51 5.89 -1.28 -8.27
CA ARG A 51 5.48 -1.02 -9.66
C ARG A 51 6.61 -1.33 -10.64
N VAL A 52 7.82 -0.85 -10.35
CA VAL A 52 9.02 -1.09 -11.18
C VAL A 52 9.35 -2.59 -11.23
N TRP A 53 9.36 -3.27 -10.08
CA TRP A 53 9.65 -4.70 -10.05
C TRP A 53 8.57 -5.52 -10.78
N MET A 54 7.29 -5.22 -10.55
CA MET A 54 6.18 -5.89 -11.24
C MET A 54 6.32 -5.71 -12.76
N GLY A 55 6.60 -4.50 -13.24
CA GLY A 55 6.81 -4.22 -14.65
C GLY A 55 7.95 -5.04 -15.27
N ARG A 56 9.07 -5.20 -14.55
CA ARG A 56 10.18 -6.06 -14.98
C ARG A 56 9.83 -7.55 -15.01
N ASN A 57 8.91 -7.98 -14.16
CA ASN A 57 8.48 -9.37 -14.04
C ASN A 57 7.18 -9.67 -14.81
N ARG A 58 6.79 -8.81 -15.76
CA ARG A 58 5.57 -8.95 -16.59
C ARG A 58 4.28 -9.00 -15.75
N LEU A 59 4.29 -8.39 -14.57
CA LEU A 59 3.14 -8.17 -13.70
C LEU A 59 2.73 -6.69 -13.77
N ARG A 60 1.51 -6.40 -13.34
CA ARG A 60 0.99 -5.03 -13.32
C ARG A 60 0.28 -4.73 -12.01
N LEU A 61 0.78 -3.73 -11.29
CA LEU A 61 0.05 -3.12 -10.19
C LEU A 61 -1.18 -2.41 -10.75
N ASN A 62 -2.36 -2.65 -10.19
CA ASN A 62 -3.62 -2.15 -10.71
C ASN A 62 -4.15 -0.97 -9.88
N PRO A 63 -3.95 0.30 -10.30
CA PRO A 63 -4.36 1.46 -9.52
C PRO A 63 -5.89 1.60 -9.39
N ASP A 64 -6.67 0.92 -10.23
CA ASP A 64 -8.13 0.94 -10.14
C ASP A 64 -8.67 0.02 -9.05
N LYS A 65 -7.85 -0.94 -8.61
CA LYS A 65 -8.16 -1.86 -7.50
C LYS A 65 -7.42 -1.52 -6.21
N THR A 66 -6.48 -0.57 -6.24
CA THR A 66 -5.73 -0.17 -5.05
C THR A 66 -6.58 0.79 -4.21
N GLU A 67 -6.88 0.38 -2.99
CA GLU A 67 -7.60 1.19 -2.00
C GLU A 67 -6.62 1.70 -0.93
N TRP A 68 -6.83 2.94 -0.47
CA TRP A 68 -6.08 3.56 0.62
C TRP A 68 -7.02 3.77 1.80
N LEU A 69 -6.70 3.17 2.95
CA LEU A 69 -7.49 3.26 4.17
C LEU A 69 -6.65 3.86 5.29
N TRP A 70 -7.22 4.86 5.96
CA TRP A 70 -6.67 5.42 7.18
C TRP A 70 -7.53 4.98 8.36
N ALA A 71 -7.06 3.95 9.08
CA ALA A 71 -7.79 3.35 10.19
C ALA A 71 -7.33 3.93 11.54
N LEU A 72 -8.28 4.29 12.40
CA LEU A 72 -8.06 4.75 13.77
C LEU A 72 -7.14 5.98 13.92
N PRO A 73 -7.42 7.11 13.24
CA PRO A 73 -6.71 8.36 13.54
C PRO A 73 -6.74 8.67 15.05
N PRO A 74 -5.59 9.05 15.64
CA PRO A 74 -5.59 9.77 16.91
C PRO A 74 -6.49 11.01 16.77
N LYS A 75 -7.18 11.41 17.85
CA LYS A 75 -8.14 12.55 17.84
C LYS A 75 -7.53 13.85 17.32
N ASP A 76 -6.21 13.99 17.44
CA ASP A 76 -5.46 15.18 17.06
C ASP A 76 -4.87 15.11 15.63
N CYS A 77 -5.12 14.02 14.90
CA CYS A 77 -4.64 13.81 13.53
C CYS A 77 -5.77 14.08 12.52
N THR A 78 -5.82 15.30 12.00
CA THR A 78 -6.83 15.74 11.02
C THR A 78 -6.38 15.60 9.56
N ASP A 79 -5.08 15.41 9.33
CA ASP A 79 -4.53 15.35 7.98
C ASP A 79 -4.66 13.93 7.40
N CYS A 80 -5.33 13.84 6.25
CA CYS A 80 -5.38 12.61 5.44
C CYS A 80 -5.02 12.85 3.96
N PRO A 81 -3.75 13.14 3.64
CA PRO A 81 -3.32 13.27 2.25
C PRO A 81 -3.56 12.02 1.38
N SER A 82 -3.71 12.30 0.09
CA SER A 82 -3.83 11.30 -0.96
C SER A 82 -2.48 10.66 -1.28
N LEU A 83 -2.54 9.42 -1.75
CA LEU A 83 -1.38 8.67 -2.22
C LEU A 83 -1.31 8.74 -3.75
N VAL A 84 -0.14 8.98 -4.32
CA VAL A 84 0.03 8.99 -5.79
C VAL A 84 0.55 7.64 -6.26
N LEU A 85 -0.19 6.98 -7.17
CA LEU A 85 0.23 5.72 -7.77
C LEU A 85 0.10 5.77 -9.29
N GLY A 86 1.23 5.66 -10.00
CA GLY A 86 1.25 5.63 -11.46
C GLY A 86 0.61 6.87 -12.11
N GLY A 87 0.70 8.04 -11.46
CA GLY A 87 0.09 9.29 -11.90
C GLY A 87 -1.38 9.48 -11.49
N LYS A 88 -1.99 8.51 -10.78
CA LYS A 88 -3.35 8.63 -10.24
C LYS A 88 -3.30 8.94 -8.74
N ASN A 89 -4.10 9.90 -8.31
CA ASN A 89 -4.31 10.17 -6.89
C ASN A 89 -5.32 9.16 -6.33
N ILE A 90 -4.92 8.43 -5.29
CA ILE A 90 -5.76 7.55 -4.50
C ILE A 90 -6.11 8.33 -3.24
N SER A 91 -7.37 8.78 -3.14
CA SER A 91 -7.88 9.44 -1.95
C SER A 91 -8.13 8.41 -0.84
N PRO A 92 -8.02 8.79 0.43
CA PRO A 92 -8.47 7.96 1.54
C PRO A 92 -9.93 7.56 1.37
N SER A 93 -10.22 6.29 1.62
CA SER A 93 -11.56 5.75 1.71
C SER A 93 -11.89 5.46 3.17
N GLU A 94 -13.17 5.58 3.54
CA GLU A 94 -13.67 5.16 4.86
C GLU A 94 -13.72 3.64 5.01
N ARG A 95 -13.68 2.91 3.89
CA ARG A 95 -13.79 1.45 3.84
C ARG A 95 -12.82 0.86 2.82
N ALA A 96 -12.34 -0.35 3.08
CA ALA A 96 -11.54 -1.10 2.10
C ALA A 96 -11.93 -2.58 2.09
N ARG A 97 -11.83 -3.24 0.93
CA ARG A 97 -12.07 -4.68 0.83
C ARG A 97 -10.81 -5.47 1.13
N ASN A 98 -10.90 -6.34 2.11
CA ASN A 98 -9.88 -7.33 2.46
C ASN A 98 -10.44 -8.73 2.23
N LEU A 99 -10.02 -9.40 1.15
CA LEU A 99 -10.40 -10.78 0.84
C LEU A 99 -11.92 -11.04 0.84
N GLY A 100 -12.70 -10.05 0.39
CA GLY A 100 -14.16 -10.10 0.35
C GLY A 100 -14.86 -9.54 1.60
N VAL A 101 -14.11 -9.20 2.66
CA VAL A 101 -14.61 -8.53 3.86
C VAL A 101 -14.44 -7.02 3.72
N LEU A 102 -15.47 -6.24 4.04
CA LEU A 102 -15.36 -4.78 4.16
C LEU A 102 -14.78 -4.42 5.53
N LEU A 103 -13.63 -3.77 5.53
CA LEU A 103 -12.99 -3.13 6.68
C LEU A 103 -13.46 -1.68 6.81
#